data_AF-A0A966QXD2-F1
#
_entry.id   AF-A0A966QXD2-F1
#
_cell.length_a   1.000
_cell.length_b   1.000
_cell.length_c   1.000
_cell.angle_alpha   90.00
_cell.angle_beta   90.00
_cell.angle_gamma   90.00
#
_symmetry.space_group_name_H-M   'P 1'
#
loop_
_entity.id
_entity.type
_entity.pdbx_description
1 polymer ?
#
loop_
_entity_poly.entity_id
_entity_poly.type
_entity_poly.pdbx_seq_one_letter_code
_entity_poly.pdbx_strand_id
1 'polypeptide(L)' 'MPDISMCNNKTCPLRMTCYRFIAKPNPWKQAYGEFRWKSEEEGNVTCDNYWDSAPYKTNYDE' A
#
# COMPACT_ATOMS: atom_id res chain seq x y z
N MET A 1 9.48 -4.35 -8.82
CA MET A 1 10.09 -4.56 -7.50
C MET A 1 9.50 -5.85 -6.93
N PRO A 2 10.11 -7.03 -7.10
CA PRO A 2 9.33 -8.27 -7.03
C PRO A 2 9.26 -8.94 -5.64
N ASP A 3 9.77 -8.32 -4.57
CA ASP A 3 9.69 -8.91 -3.21
C ASP A 3 8.70 -8.18 -2.29
N ILE A 4 7.65 -7.59 -2.86
CA ILE A 4 6.55 -7.03 -2.06
C ILE A 4 5.22 -7.63 -2.50
N SER A 5 4.40 -8.05 -1.54
CA SER A 5 3.00 -8.37 -1.79
C SER A 5 2.19 -7.08 -1.91
N MET A 6 1.47 -6.93 -3.03
CA MET A 6 0.62 -5.78 -3.29
C MET A 6 -0.64 -5.85 -2.43
N CYS A 7 -1.20 -4.69 -2.09
CA CYS A 7 -2.46 -4.57 -1.40
C CYS A 7 -3.58 -4.36 -2.42
N ASN A 8 -4.63 -5.17 -2.36
CA ASN A 8 -5.83 -4.98 -3.19
C ASN A 8 -7.04 -4.47 -2.38
N ASN A 9 -6.86 -4.12 -1.10
CA ASN A 9 -7.93 -3.61 -0.25
C ASN A 9 -8.34 -2.19 -0.65
N LYS A 10 -9.37 -2.08 -1.49
CA LYS A 10 -9.87 -0.81 -2.02
C LYS A 10 -10.63 0.02 -0.98
N THR A 11 -11.04 -0.55 0.15
CA THR A 11 -11.78 0.18 1.21
C THR A 11 -10.85 0.73 2.29
N CYS A 12 -9.53 0.45 2.21
CA CYS A 12 -8.54 0.95 3.15
C CYS A 12 -8.39 2.49 3.06
N PRO A 13 -8.57 3.24 4.16
CA PRO A 13 -8.37 4.69 4.19
C PRO A 13 -6.94 5.10 3.80
N LEU A 14 -5.95 4.25 4.12
CA LEU A 14 -4.53 4.50 3.86
C LEU A 14 -4.09 4.11 2.44
N ARG A 15 -5.00 3.67 1.55
CA ARG A 15 -4.64 3.09 0.24
C ARG A 15 -3.85 4.06 -0.65
N MET A 16 -4.12 5.36 -0.60
CA MET A 16 -3.46 6.35 -1.47
C MET A 16 -2.07 6.77 -0.97
N THR A 17 -1.75 6.46 0.28
CA THR A 17 -0.43 6.71 0.88
C THR A 17 0.38 5.44 1.08
N CYS A 18 -0.22 4.26 0.87
CA CYS A 18 0.45 2.97 0.99
C CYS A 18 1.13 2.54 -0.32
N TYR A 19 2.46 2.36 -0.29
CA TYR A 19 3.26 1.90 -1.42
C TYR A 19 2.77 0.56 -1.98
N ARG A 20 2.34 -0.37 -1.11
CA ARG A 20 1.78 -1.67 -1.53
C ARG A 20 0.52 -1.55 -2.40
N PHE A 21 -0.21 -0.44 -2.35
CA PHE A 21 -1.42 -0.23 -3.14
C PHE A 21 -1.15 0.57 -4.42
N ILE A 22 -0.30 1.61 -4.33
CA ILE A 22 -0.06 2.54 -5.46
C ILE A 22 1.07 2.10 -6.40
N ALA A 23 1.96 1.21 -5.96
CA ALA A 23 3.08 0.77 -6.79
C ALA A 23 2.60 0.10 -8.08
N LYS A 24 3.37 0.27 -9.17
CA LYS A 24 3.08 -0.44 -10.42
C LYS A 24 3.38 -1.93 -10.23
N PRO A 25 2.40 -2.84 -10.35
CA PRO A 25 2.64 -4.26 -10.19
C PRO A 25 3.53 -4.77 -11.32
N ASN A 26 4.33 -5.80 -11.03
CA ASN A 26 5.06 -6.50 -12.08
C ASN A 26 4.06 -7.20 -13.02
N PRO A 27 4.14 -7.02 -14.34
CA PRO A 27 3.17 -7.56 -15.30
C PRO A 27 3.24 -9.09 -15.45
N TRP A 28 4.39 -9.70 -15.13
CA TRP A 28 4.62 -11.12 -15.31
C TRP A 28 4.25 -11.93 -14.06
N LYS A 29 4.68 -11.45 -12.89
CA LYS A 29 4.47 -12.14 -11.62
C LYS A 29 4.38 -11.13 -10.48
N GLN A 30 3.20 -11.05 -9.87
CA GLN A 30 2.94 -10.21 -8.70
C GLN A 30 2.00 -10.93 -7.73
N ALA A 31 2.39 -10.99 -6.45
CA ALA A 31 1.52 -11.46 -5.39
C ALA A 31 0.63 -10.31 -4.89
N TYR A 32 -0.64 -10.62 -4.58
CA TYR A 32 -1.60 -9.71 -3.98
C TYR A 32 -2.11 -10.29 -2.67
N GLY A 33 -2.34 -9.42 -1.69
CA GLY A 33 -2.94 -9.76 -0.41
C GLY A 33 -3.98 -8.73 0.00
N GLU A 34 -5.00 -9.21 0.71
CA GLU A 34 -6.00 -8.34 1.32
C GLU A 34 -5.56 -7.98 2.73
N PHE A 35 -4.70 -6.96 2.82
CA PHE A 35 -4.26 -6.46 4.12
C PHE A 35 -5.38 -5.67 4.81
N ARG A 36 -5.69 -6.07 6.05
CA ARG A 36 -6.72 -5.43 6.86
C ARG A 36 -6.12 -4.25 7.61
N TRP A 37 -6.92 -3.19 7.70
CA TRP A 37 -6.67 -2.03 8.53
C TRP A 37 -7.55 -2.11 9.78
N LYS A 38 -7.17 -1.40 10.83
CA LYS A 38 -7.91 -1.26 12.08
C LYS A 38 -8.18 0.23 12.29
N SER A 39 -9.37 0.54 12.79
CA SER A 39 -9.65 1.84 13.38
C SER A 39 -9.31 1.76 14.86
N GLU A 40 -8.39 2.59 15.32
CA GLU A 40 -8.08 2.78 16.72
C GLU A 40 -9.09 3.75 17.36
N GLU A 41 -9.08 3.81 18.70
CA GLU A 41 -9.73 4.89 19.43
C GLU A 41 -9.14 6.24 18.99
N GLU A 42 -9.96 7.30 19.02
CA GLU A 42 -9.63 8.65 18.49
C GLU A 42 -9.66 8.80 16.97
N GLY A 43 -10.10 7.78 16.22
CA GLY A 43 -10.29 7.88 14.75
C GLY A 43 -9.00 7.70 13.95
N ASN A 44 -7.92 7.27 14.60
CA ASN A 44 -6.68 6.90 13.93
C ASN A 44 -6.87 5.57 13.17
N VAL A 45 -6.26 5.44 11.99
CA VAL A 45 -6.31 4.23 11.18
C VAL A 45 -4.92 3.62 11.10
N THR A 46 -4.79 2.34 11.46
CA THR A 46 -3.54 1.59 11.46
C THR A 46 -3.64 0.37 10.54
N CYS A 47 -2.52 -0.08 9.98
CA CYS A 47 -2.45 -1.32 9.22
C CYS A 47 -1.06 -1.94 9.41
N ASP A 48 -1.00 -3.18 9.86
CA ASP A 48 0.24 -3.89 10.17
C ASP A 48 1.18 -4.02 8.95
N ASN A 49 0.60 -3.94 7.74
CA ASN A 49 1.33 -4.02 6.47
C ASN A 49 1.44 -2.67 5.76
N TYR A 50 1.11 -1.56 6.43
CA TYR A 50 1.27 -0.23 5.86
C TYR A 50 2.72 0.01 5.46
N TRP A 51 2.92 0.54 4.26
CA TRP A 51 4.22 0.97 3.78
C TRP A 51 4.09 2.39 3.27
N ASP A 52 4.72 3.35 3.92
CA ASP A 52 4.66 4.74 3.48
C ASP A 52 5.25 4.90 2.06
N SER A 53 4.47 5.52 1.17
CA SER A 53 4.88 5.84 -0.19
C SER A 53 5.61 7.17 -0.33
N ALA A 54 5.56 8.05 0.67
CA ALA A 54 6.22 9.36 0.64
C ALA A 54 7.68 9.33 0.14
N PRO A 55 8.57 8.41 0.60
CA PRO A 55 9.95 8.36 0.14
C PRO A 55 10.14 7.93 -1.33
N TYR A 56 9.10 7.42 -1.99
CA TYR A 56 9.16 6.92 -3.36
C TYR A 56 8.50 7.84 -4.39
N LYS A 57 7.83 8.93 -3.95
CA LYS A 57 7.11 9.85 -4.84
C LYS A 57 8.02 10.77 -5.66
N THR A 58 9.28 10.95 -5.27
CA THR A 58 10.17 11.94 -5.91
C THR A 58 10.83 11.48 -7.20
N ASN A 59 10.66 10.22 -7.62
CA ASN A 59 11.49 9.60 -8.67
C ASN A 59 10.70 9.07 -9.88
N TYR A 60 9.42 9.42 -10.03
CA TYR A 60 8.57 8.94 -11.12
C TYR A 60 7.73 10.03 -11.81
N ASP A 61 8.01 11.31 -11.54
CA ASP A 61 7.39 12.47 -12.21
C ASP A 61 8.29 13.06 -13.33
N GLU A 62 9.06 12.21 -14.03
CA GLU A 62 9.76 12.57 -15.30
C GLU A 62 9.19 11.81 -16.50
#